data_AF-A0A6A6E158-F1
#
_entry.id   AF-A0A6A6E158-F1
#
_cell.length_a   1.000
_cell.length_b   1.000
_cell.length_c   1.000
_cell.angle_alpha   90.00
_cell.angle_beta   90.00
_cell.angle_gamma   90.00
#
_symmetry.space_group_name_H-M   'P 1'
#
loop_
_entity.id
_entity.type
_entity.pdbx_description
1 polymer ?
#
loop_
_entity_poly.entity_id
_entity_poly.type
_entity_poly.pdbx_seq_one_letter_code
_entity_poly.pdbx_strand_id
1 'polypeptide(L)'
;MSSKRGTFGLVIGGLFGVSSIVLWTLYVNRIVKTAHVSEGVNHWVNLARDEAYGLCYDGCSDCLDVESIGKACRMTASVNISGVVCNASKMWTWADRYPLECLIAVGEIFKADALWWKRFWLRALYLLNVGSVLFFVLGCWVAEGTLAVCDSFNLAKPRLVQRRRSNSRTPLLNPGVILLLAIAFLPPVAAYRCMYMNPAQNQLFANADDSLYGVIHGWLSDCYDGTYSCGESCSTSDGKSTCGAIWCSQPRINRPPSYYVNSAARRVQNCDFRLVDAVPGMVDKRIANPRIEGRLWVKVSVNRFNGSEGVLQQVQCLYDMINIPGLMEL
;
A
#
# COMPACT_ATOMS: atom_id res chain seq x y z
N MET A 1 -23.69 -58.33 -3.64
CA MET A 1 -23.87 -57.48 -4.84
C MET A 1 -24.02 -55.98 -4.52
N SER A 2 -23.29 -55.44 -3.51
CA SER A 2 -23.50 -54.05 -3.04
C SER A 2 -22.33 -53.08 -3.31
N SER A 3 -21.31 -53.49 -4.08
CA SER A 3 -20.08 -52.71 -4.30
C SER A 3 -20.09 -51.87 -5.59
N LYS A 4 -20.96 -52.17 -6.57
CA LYS A 4 -20.98 -51.47 -7.88
C LYS A 4 -21.69 -50.11 -7.91
N ARG A 5 -22.46 -49.74 -6.88
CA ARG A 5 -23.17 -48.44 -6.83
C ARG A 5 -22.28 -47.27 -6.38
N GLY A 6 -21.26 -47.53 -5.55
CA GLY A 6 -20.35 -46.49 -5.06
C GLY A 6 -19.38 -45.98 -6.14
N THR A 7 -18.86 -46.86 -6.98
CA THR A 7 -17.92 -46.49 -8.06
C THR A 7 -18.58 -45.67 -9.17
N PHE A 8 -19.86 -45.87 -9.45
CA PHE A 8 -20.56 -45.12 -10.50
C PHE A 8 -20.80 -43.65 -10.11
N GLY A 9 -21.09 -43.38 -8.83
CA GLY A 9 -21.26 -42.02 -8.31
C GLY A 9 -19.97 -41.19 -8.34
N LEU A 10 -18.84 -41.80 -7.98
CA LEU A 10 -17.52 -41.18 -8.02
C LEU A 10 -17.08 -40.78 -9.45
N VAL A 11 -17.32 -41.65 -10.43
CA VAL A 11 -16.97 -41.38 -11.84
C VAL A 11 -17.81 -40.22 -12.40
N ILE A 12 -19.12 -40.20 -12.13
CA ILE A 12 -19.99 -39.12 -12.59
C ILE A 12 -19.61 -37.79 -11.90
N GLY A 13 -19.39 -37.79 -10.58
CA GLY A 13 -18.96 -36.61 -9.84
C GLY A 13 -17.62 -36.04 -10.34
N GLY A 14 -16.66 -36.91 -10.65
CA GLY A 14 -15.38 -36.52 -11.24
C GLY A 14 -15.52 -35.86 -12.62
N LEU A 15 -16.37 -36.40 -13.49
CA LEU A 15 -16.62 -35.85 -14.82
C LEU A 15 -17.26 -34.45 -14.78
N PHE A 16 -18.26 -34.26 -13.89
CA PHE A 16 -18.85 -32.93 -13.68
C PHE A 16 -17.84 -31.93 -13.12
N GLY A 17 -16.98 -32.36 -12.18
CA GLY A 17 -15.90 -31.54 -11.63
C GLY A 17 -14.93 -31.07 -12.72
N VAL A 18 -14.42 -32.00 -13.54
CA VAL A 18 -13.46 -31.66 -14.62
C VAL A 18 -14.12 -30.77 -15.67
N SER A 19 -15.36 -31.07 -16.10
CA SER A 19 -16.07 -30.23 -17.07
C SER A 19 -16.29 -28.81 -16.56
N SER A 20 -16.67 -28.67 -15.27
CA SER A 20 -16.85 -27.36 -14.64
C SER A 20 -15.53 -26.59 -14.57
N ILE A 21 -14.41 -27.25 -14.24
CA ILE A 21 -13.08 -26.63 -14.23
C ILE A 21 -12.69 -26.14 -15.63
N VAL A 22 -12.88 -26.96 -16.66
CA VAL A 22 -12.50 -26.60 -18.04
C VAL A 22 -13.35 -25.43 -18.54
N LEU A 23 -14.67 -25.47 -18.35
CA LEU A 23 -15.56 -24.38 -18.73
C LEU A 23 -15.24 -23.08 -17.98
N TRP A 24 -14.98 -23.16 -16.68
CA TRP A 24 -14.56 -22.01 -15.87
C TRP A 24 -13.22 -21.44 -16.33
N THR A 25 -12.25 -22.30 -16.65
CA THR A 25 -10.93 -21.88 -17.15
C THR A 25 -11.05 -21.13 -18.47
N LEU A 26 -11.86 -21.65 -19.41
CA LEU A 26 -12.13 -21.00 -20.68
C LEU A 26 -12.86 -19.66 -20.48
N TYR A 27 -13.80 -19.61 -19.55
CA TYR A 27 -14.54 -18.40 -19.19
C TYR A 27 -13.62 -17.31 -18.62
N VAL A 28 -12.80 -17.63 -17.60
CA VAL A 28 -11.87 -16.65 -17.01
C VAL A 28 -10.82 -16.21 -18.02
N ASN A 29 -10.26 -17.12 -18.82
CA ASN A 29 -9.31 -16.76 -19.88
C ASN A 29 -9.94 -15.80 -20.90
N ARG A 30 -11.20 -16.03 -21.27
CA ARG A 30 -11.95 -15.12 -22.12
C ARG A 30 -12.10 -13.75 -21.46
N ILE A 31 -12.52 -13.67 -20.19
CA ILE A 31 -12.67 -12.38 -19.48
C ILE A 31 -11.34 -11.64 -19.35
N VAL A 32 -10.26 -12.34 -19.03
CA VAL A 32 -8.90 -11.74 -18.94
C VAL A 32 -8.49 -11.16 -20.30
N LYS A 33 -8.77 -11.87 -21.40
CA LYS A 33 -8.46 -11.41 -22.76
C LYS A 33 -9.34 -10.24 -23.20
N THR A 34 -10.61 -10.22 -22.80
CA THR A 34 -11.55 -9.14 -23.12
C THR A 34 -11.59 -8.02 -22.08
N ALA A 35 -10.68 -8.06 -21.09
CA ALA A 35 -10.60 -7.02 -20.07
C ALA A 35 -10.13 -5.72 -20.71
N HIS A 36 -11.04 -4.76 -20.77
CA HIS A 36 -10.79 -3.38 -21.16
C HIS A 36 -10.95 -2.45 -19.95
N VAL A 37 -10.34 -1.29 -20.02
CA VAL A 37 -10.55 -0.15 -19.12
C VAL A 37 -11.19 0.98 -19.92
N SER A 38 -11.55 2.10 -19.28
CA SER A 38 -12.12 3.26 -19.98
C SER A 38 -11.30 3.62 -21.23
N GLU A 39 -11.94 3.70 -22.40
CA GLU A 39 -11.25 4.02 -23.65
C GLU A 39 -11.06 5.54 -23.85
N GLY A 40 -11.76 6.35 -23.05
CA GLY A 40 -11.70 7.81 -23.17
C GLY A 40 -10.33 8.36 -22.79
N VAL A 41 -9.59 8.87 -23.76
CA VAL A 41 -8.28 9.53 -23.56
C VAL A 41 -8.38 10.62 -22.48
N ASN A 42 -9.47 11.40 -22.48
CA ASN A 42 -9.71 12.47 -21.51
C ASN A 42 -9.74 11.99 -20.05
N HIS A 43 -10.21 10.77 -19.80
CA HIS A 43 -10.23 10.21 -18.44
C HIS A 43 -8.80 10.03 -17.93
N TRP A 44 -7.92 9.44 -18.72
CA TRP A 44 -6.52 9.18 -18.35
C TRP A 44 -5.68 10.44 -18.32
N VAL A 45 -5.95 11.39 -19.21
CA VAL A 45 -5.33 12.72 -19.21
C VAL A 45 -5.67 13.48 -17.93
N ASN A 46 -6.94 13.46 -17.50
CA ASN A 46 -7.34 14.09 -16.24
C ASN A 46 -6.74 13.37 -15.03
N LEU A 47 -6.73 12.03 -15.04
CA LEU A 47 -6.08 11.26 -13.98
C LEU A 47 -4.58 11.57 -13.89
N ALA A 48 -3.88 11.69 -15.02
CA ALA A 48 -2.49 12.10 -15.07
C ALA A 48 -2.28 13.51 -14.54
N ARG A 49 -3.20 14.44 -14.87
CA ARG A 49 -3.17 15.81 -14.36
C ARG A 49 -3.27 15.82 -12.84
N ASP A 50 -4.21 15.08 -12.27
CA ASP A 50 -4.52 15.19 -10.85
C ASP A 50 -3.59 14.32 -9.99
N GLU A 51 -3.41 13.04 -10.34
CA GLU A 51 -2.72 12.04 -9.50
C GLU A 51 -1.21 11.99 -9.70
N ALA A 52 -0.70 12.47 -10.84
CA ALA A 52 0.75 12.54 -11.08
C ALA A 52 1.27 13.98 -10.98
N TYR A 53 0.79 14.87 -11.84
CA TYR A 53 1.28 16.24 -11.86
C TYR A 53 0.77 17.06 -10.67
N GLY A 54 -0.53 17.05 -10.39
CA GLY A 54 -1.16 17.75 -9.27
C GLY A 54 -0.56 17.32 -7.94
N LEU A 55 -0.51 16.00 -7.70
CA LEU A 55 0.14 15.46 -6.51
C LEU A 55 1.63 15.82 -6.43
N CYS A 56 2.36 15.85 -7.55
CA CYS A 56 3.76 16.27 -7.54
C CYS A 56 3.96 17.77 -7.32
N TYR A 57 3.08 18.64 -7.84
CA TYR A 57 3.18 20.10 -7.70
C TYR A 57 2.64 20.58 -6.36
N ASP A 58 1.41 20.24 -6.06
CA ASP A 58 0.66 20.79 -4.94
C ASP A 58 0.85 19.95 -3.67
N GLY A 59 1.39 18.74 -3.84
CA GLY A 59 1.56 17.77 -2.77
C GLY A 59 0.20 17.21 -2.38
N CYS A 60 0.10 16.77 -1.13
CA CYS A 60 -1.17 16.45 -0.51
C CYS A 60 -1.45 17.46 0.62
N SER A 61 -2.74 17.64 0.95
CA SER A 61 -3.13 18.34 2.18
C SER A 61 -3.27 17.32 3.30
N ASP A 62 -2.40 17.40 4.29
CA ASP A 62 -2.41 16.57 5.50
C ASP A 62 -2.47 15.04 5.29
N CYS A 63 -1.93 14.52 4.19
CA CYS A 63 -1.97 13.08 3.94
C CYS A 63 -0.98 12.31 4.79
N LEU A 64 -1.34 11.07 5.14
CA LEU A 64 -0.47 10.15 5.88
C LEU A 64 0.60 9.51 4.99
N ASP A 65 0.32 9.35 3.69
CA ASP A 65 1.24 8.76 2.72
C ASP A 65 1.98 9.84 1.93
N VAL A 66 3.03 10.39 2.53
CA VAL A 66 3.93 11.35 1.85
C VAL A 66 4.78 10.69 0.76
N GLU A 67 4.91 9.37 0.74
CA GLU A 67 5.66 8.65 -0.28
C GLU A 67 4.95 8.72 -1.64
N SER A 68 3.61 8.77 -1.64
CA SER A 68 2.79 8.98 -2.83
C SER A 68 3.23 10.20 -3.66
N ILE A 69 3.60 11.30 -3.02
CA ILE A 69 4.11 12.53 -3.67
C ILE A 69 5.41 12.24 -4.42
N GLY A 70 6.36 11.56 -3.77
CA GLY A 70 7.63 11.17 -4.39
C GLY A 70 7.43 10.19 -5.55
N LYS A 71 6.50 9.25 -5.41
CA LYS A 71 6.12 8.32 -6.47
C LYS A 71 5.52 9.04 -7.67
N ALA A 72 4.61 9.99 -7.45
CA ALA A 72 4.01 10.82 -8.49
C ALA A 72 5.07 11.62 -9.25
N CYS A 73 5.97 12.32 -8.54
CA CYS A 73 7.08 13.04 -9.20
C CYS A 73 7.98 12.10 -10.03
N ARG A 74 8.36 10.93 -9.50
CA ARG A 74 9.16 9.94 -10.24
C ARG A 74 8.43 9.42 -11.49
N MET A 75 7.11 9.23 -11.41
CA MET A 75 6.30 8.81 -12.55
C MET A 75 6.38 9.84 -13.69
N THR A 76 6.21 11.14 -13.39
CA THR A 76 6.36 12.19 -14.42
C THR A 76 7.77 12.25 -15.00
N ALA A 77 8.80 12.00 -14.18
CA ALA A 77 10.19 11.97 -14.61
C ALA A 77 10.54 10.75 -15.48
N SER A 78 9.74 9.67 -15.44
CA SER A 78 9.95 8.46 -16.22
C SER A 78 9.54 8.61 -17.70
N VAL A 79 8.77 9.66 -18.02
CA VAL A 79 8.32 9.94 -19.38
C VAL A 79 9.37 10.74 -20.14
N ASN A 80 9.78 10.24 -21.30
CA ASN A 80 10.73 10.90 -22.19
C ASN A 80 10.10 11.14 -23.56
N ILE A 81 9.77 12.39 -23.86
CA ILE A 81 9.22 12.83 -25.15
C ILE A 81 10.25 13.76 -25.78
N SER A 82 10.66 13.47 -27.02
CA SER A 82 11.67 14.27 -27.72
C SER A 82 11.23 15.73 -27.83
N GLY A 83 12.08 16.64 -27.32
CA GLY A 83 11.83 18.09 -27.36
C GLY A 83 10.87 18.63 -26.30
N VAL A 84 10.31 17.79 -25.42
CA VAL A 84 9.38 18.21 -24.36
C VAL A 84 9.88 17.73 -23.00
N VAL A 85 10.02 18.66 -22.05
CA VAL A 85 10.33 18.29 -20.65
C VAL A 85 9.02 17.90 -19.97
N CYS A 86 8.92 16.65 -19.50
CA CYS A 86 7.76 16.15 -18.75
C CYS A 86 8.00 15.99 -17.25
N ASN A 87 9.24 16.19 -16.79
CA ASN A 87 9.60 16.01 -15.39
C ASN A 87 9.01 17.16 -14.54
N ALA A 88 7.97 16.86 -13.75
CA ALA A 88 7.29 17.84 -12.92
C ALA A 88 8.24 18.54 -11.92
N SER A 89 9.23 17.83 -11.36
CA SER A 89 10.23 18.43 -10.46
C SER A 89 11.13 19.46 -11.14
N LYS A 90 11.14 19.55 -12.48
CA LYS A 90 11.84 20.60 -13.25
C LYS A 90 10.92 21.74 -13.72
N MET A 91 9.61 21.52 -13.68
CA MET A 91 8.60 22.41 -14.30
C MET A 91 7.70 23.10 -13.28
N TRP A 92 7.86 22.81 -11.99
CA TRP A 92 6.96 23.31 -10.93
C TRP A 92 6.86 24.83 -10.84
N THR A 93 7.84 25.58 -11.35
CA THR A 93 7.83 27.04 -11.44
C THR A 93 7.25 27.59 -12.74
N TRP A 94 6.91 26.74 -13.71
CA TRP A 94 6.42 27.16 -15.03
C TRP A 94 4.99 27.72 -14.94
N ALA A 95 4.67 28.60 -15.88
CA ALA A 95 3.32 29.13 -16.04
C ALA A 95 2.38 28.09 -16.66
N ASP A 96 2.83 27.42 -17.72
CA ASP A 96 2.16 26.23 -18.27
C ASP A 96 2.79 24.96 -17.68
N ARG A 97 2.09 24.36 -16.73
CA ARG A 97 2.56 23.19 -15.97
C ARG A 97 2.12 21.86 -16.56
N TYR A 98 1.30 21.86 -17.60
CA TYR A 98 0.63 20.65 -18.07
C TYR A 98 0.67 20.49 -19.60
N PRO A 99 1.85 20.29 -20.21
CA PRO A 99 1.93 19.98 -21.64
C PRO A 99 1.08 18.76 -21.97
N LEU A 100 0.25 18.87 -23.01
CA LEU A 100 -0.73 17.85 -23.35
C LEU A 100 -0.07 16.52 -23.71
N GLU A 101 1.08 16.58 -24.40
CA GLU A 101 1.87 15.41 -24.79
C GLU A 101 2.32 14.61 -23.57
N CYS A 102 2.76 15.33 -22.52
CA CYS A 102 3.18 14.72 -21.26
C CYS A 102 2.00 14.09 -20.51
N LEU A 103 0.84 14.77 -20.48
CA LEU A 103 -0.37 14.22 -19.86
C LEU A 103 -0.86 12.95 -20.56
N ILE A 104 -0.82 12.91 -21.90
CA ILE A 104 -1.19 11.72 -22.68
C ILE A 104 -0.24 10.56 -22.35
N ALA A 105 1.08 10.82 -22.34
CA ALA A 105 2.07 9.79 -22.07
C ALA A 105 1.95 9.21 -20.63
N VAL A 106 1.80 10.07 -19.63
CA VAL A 106 1.55 9.62 -18.24
C VAL A 106 0.19 8.92 -18.13
N GLY A 107 -0.83 9.40 -18.86
CA GLY A 107 -2.15 8.76 -18.90
C GLY A 107 -2.11 7.33 -19.44
N GLU A 108 -1.29 7.05 -20.46
CA GLU A 108 -1.08 5.69 -20.96
C GLU A 108 -0.38 4.78 -19.94
N ILE A 109 0.50 5.32 -19.08
CA ILE A 109 1.07 4.56 -17.94
C ILE A 109 -0.06 4.16 -16.98
N PHE A 110 -0.91 5.10 -16.55
CA PHE A 110 -2.04 4.79 -15.66
C PHE A 110 -3.00 3.76 -16.27
N LYS A 111 -3.29 3.90 -17.56
CA LYS A 111 -4.14 2.96 -18.30
C LYS A 111 -3.54 1.56 -18.35
N ALA A 112 -2.24 1.46 -18.61
CA ALA A 112 -1.51 0.19 -18.62
C ALA A 112 -1.50 -0.47 -17.23
N ASP A 113 -1.26 0.31 -16.17
CA ASP A 113 -1.29 -0.16 -14.79
C ASP A 113 -2.69 -0.65 -14.38
N ALA A 114 -3.75 0.10 -14.72
CA ALA A 114 -5.12 -0.29 -14.47
C ALA A 114 -5.51 -1.59 -15.19
N LEU A 115 -5.08 -1.74 -16.45
CA LEU A 115 -5.26 -2.98 -17.22
C LEU A 115 -4.49 -4.14 -16.59
N TRP A 116 -3.25 -3.91 -16.18
CA TRP A 116 -2.42 -4.92 -15.54
C TRP A 116 -3.04 -5.39 -14.22
N TRP A 117 -3.46 -4.45 -13.37
CA TRP A 117 -4.12 -4.74 -12.09
C TRP A 117 -5.41 -5.53 -12.28
N LYS A 118 -6.25 -5.13 -13.24
CA LYS A 118 -7.48 -5.86 -13.59
C LYS A 118 -7.18 -7.29 -14.03
N ARG A 119 -6.18 -7.48 -14.90
CA ARG A 119 -5.74 -8.82 -15.35
C ARG A 119 -5.14 -9.65 -14.21
N PHE A 120 -4.40 -9.02 -13.29
CA PHE A 120 -3.82 -9.69 -12.13
C PHE A 120 -4.91 -10.27 -11.22
N TRP A 121 -5.90 -9.48 -10.82
CA TRP A 121 -7.00 -9.96 -9.98
C TRP A 121 -7.86 -11.04 -10.66
N LEU A 122 -8.10 -10.90 -11.97
CA LEU A 122 -8.80 -11.93 -12.73
C LEU A 122 -8.01 -13.25 -12.78
N ARG A 123 -6.67 -13.21 -12.84
CA ARG A 123 -5.81 -14.40 -12.71
C ARG A 123 -5.78 -14.95 -11.28
N ALA A 124 -5.84 -14.09 -10.26
CA ALA A 124 -5.93 -14.55 -8.87
C ALA A 124 -7.25 -15.30 -8.61
N LEU A 125 -8.37 -14.83 -9.18
CA LEU A 125 -9.66 -15.53 -9.15
C LEU A 125 -9.58 -16.93 -9.79
N TYR A 126 -8.75 -17.11 -10.82
CA TYR A 126 -8.48 -18.44 -11.39
C TYR A 126 -7.82 -19.38 -10.38
N LEU A 127 -6.76 -18.92 -9.69
CA LEU A 127 -6.05 -19.74 -8.70
C LEU A 127 -6.94 -20.11 -7.51
N LEU A 128 -7.76 -19.17 -7.02
CA LEU A 128 -8.71 -19.43 -5.95
C LEU A 128 -9.75 -20.50 -6.34
N ASN A 129 -10.21 -20.49 -7.60
CA ASN A 129 -11.17 -21.49 -8.07
C ASN A 129 -10.56 -22.89 -8.17
N VAL A 130 -9.37 -23.01 -8.77
CA VAL A 130 -8.63 -24.29 -8.81
C VAL A 130 -8.36 -24.82 -7.40
N GLY A 131 -7.93 -23.94 -6.49
CA GLY A 131 -7.74 -24.27 -5.08
C GLY A 131 -9.03 -24.78 -4.42
N SER A 132 -10.17 -24.15 -4.68
CA SER A 132 -11.47 -24.57 -4.14
C SER A 132 -11.90 -25.96 -4.62
N VAL A 133 -11.62 -26.31 -5.88
CA VAL A 133 -11.95 -27.64 -6.43
C VAL A 133 -11.03 -28.70 -5.85
N LEU A 134 -9.72 -28.42 -5.75
CA LEU A 134 -8.78 -29.32 -5.08
C LEU A 134 -9.17 -29.54 -3.62
N PHE A 135 -9.59 -28.50 -2.91
CA PHE A 135 -10.08 -28.60 -1.54
C PHE A 135 -11.36 -29.43 -1.44
N PHE A 136 -12.29 -29.28 -2.38
CA PHE A 136 -13.50 -30.09 -2.45
C PHE A 136 -13.17 -31.57 -2.69
N VAL A 137 -12.28 -31.87 -3.65
CA VAL A 137 -11.83 -33.24 -3.93
C VAL A 137 -11.15 -33.83 -2.69
N LEU A 138 -10.19 -33.14 -2.08
CA LEU A 138 -9.54 -33.58 -0.84
C LEU A 138 -10.55 -33.80 0.29
N GLY A 139 -11.55 -32.92 0.42
CA GLY A 139 -12.64 -33.06 1.39
C GLY A 139 -13.46 -34.34 1.16
N CYS A 140 -13.79 -34.66 -0.10
CA CYS A 140 -14.46 -35.92 -0.44
C CYS A 140 -13.60 -37.15 -0.11
N TRP A 141 -12.30 -37.12 -0.46
CA TRP A 141 -11.37 -38.20 -0.13
C TRP A 141 -11.26 -38.44 1.39
N VAL A 142 -11.16 -37.37 2.17
CA VAL A 142 -11.13 -37.44 3.64
C VAL A 142 -12.47 -37.94 4.20
N ALA A 143 -13.61 -37.51 3.65
CA ALA A 143 -14.93 -37.97 4.05
C ALA A 143 -15.13 -39.47 3.79
N GLU A 144 -14.69 -39.99 2.64
CA GLU A 144 -14.73 -41.43 2.36
C GLU A 144 -13.80 -42.23 3.29
N GLY A 145 -12.59 -41.73 3.55
CA GLY A 145 -11.65 -42.35 4.48
C GLY A 145 -12.20 -42.41 5.91
N THR A 146 -12.84 -41.34 6.37
CA THR A 146 -13.47 -41.29 7.71
C THR A 146 -14.69 -42.19 7.83
N LEU A 147 -15.53 -42.30 6.79
CA LEU A 147 -16.65 -43.25 6.78
C LEU A 147 -16.17 -44.71 6.80
N ALA A 148 -15.11 -45.05 6.06
CA ALA A 148 -14.52 -46.39 6.08
C ALA A 148 -13.93 -46.77 7.46
N VAL A 149 -13.32 -45.81 8.15
CA VAL A 149 -12.83 -45.98 9.53
C VAL A 149 -14.00 -46.16 10.50
N CYS A 150 -15.10 -45.40 10.38
CA CYS A 150 -16.28 -45.58 11.22
C CYS A 150 -16.98 -46.94 11.01
N ASP A 151 -17.06 -47.45 9.79
CA ASP A 151 -17.61 -48.79 9.52
C ASP A 151 -16.74 -49.92 10.09
N SER A 152 -15.42 -49.75 10.09
CA SER A 152 -14.51 -50.72 10.72
C SER A 152 -14.57 -50.67 12.25
N PHE A 153 -14.88 -49.53 12.86
CA PHE A 153 -15.21 -49.44 14.28
C PHE A 153 -16.57 -50.05 14.64
N ASN A 154 -17.56 -50.04 13.74
CA ASN A 154 -18.86 -50.69 13.97
C ASN A 154 -18.83 -52.24 13.83
N LEU A 155 -17.86 -52.79 13.10
CA LEU A 155 -17.61 -54.23 13.03
C LEU A 155 -16.81 -54.77 14.23
N ALA A 156 -16.09 -53.91 14.93
CA ALA A 156 -15.50 -54.22 16.22
C ALA A 156 -16.52 -53.91 17.34
N LYS A 157 -17.54 -54.75 17.50
CA LYS A 157 -18.30 -54.82 18.77
C LYS A 157 -17.51 -55.65 19.78
N PRO A 158 -16.76 -55.08 20.73
CA PRO A 158 -16.52 -55.80 21.98
C PRO A 158 -17.88 -55.96 22.67
N ARG A 159 -18.21 -57.20 23.06
CA ARG A 159 -19.30 -57.44 24.02
C ARG A 159 -18.96 -56.68 25.29
N LEU A 160 -19.57 -55.52 25.51
CA LEU A 160 -19.46 -54.83 26.78
C LEU A 160 -20.63 -55.22 27.69
N VAL A 161 -20.23 -55.84 28.81
CA VAL A 161 -20.96 -55.83 30.07
C VAL A 161 -21.43 -54.41 30.35
N GLN A 162 -22.72 -54.31 30.59
CA GLN A 162 -23.49 -53.11 30.83
C GLN A 162 -23.02 -52.44 32.13
N ARG A 163 -22.29 -51.32 32.05
CA ARG A 163 -22.13 -50.44 33.21
C ARG A 163 -22.02 -48.96 32.83
N ARG A 164 -23.06 -48.25 33.28
CA ARG A 164 -23.07 -46.89 33.85
C ARG A 164 -22.71 -45.70 32.95
N ARG A 165 -23.78 -45.08 32.46
CA ARG A 165 -24.10 -43.63 32.49
C ARG A 165 -22.92 -42.72 32.85
N SER A 166 -22.38 -42.02 31.86
CA SER A 166 -21.69 -40.75 32.05
C SER A 166 -21.89 -39.87 30.81
N ASN A 167 -22.37 -38.66 31.06
CA ASN A 167 -22.54 -37.59 30.08
C ASN A 167 -21.16 -37.05 29.67
N SER A 168 -20.85 -37.06 28.38
CA SER A 168 -19.92 -36.08 27.80
C SER A 168 -20.32 -35.78 26.36
N ARG A 169 -20.95 -34.62 26.18
CA ARG A 169 -21.09 -33.98 24.87
C ARG A 169 -19.71 -33.43 24.51
N THR A 170 -19.04 -34.02 23.53
CA THR A 170 -17.95 -33.35 22.81
C THR A 170 -18.54 -32.70 21.55
N PRO A 171 -18.47 -31.37 21.39
CA PRO A 171 -18.96 -30.71 20.20
C PRO A 171 -17.96 -30.93 19.07
N LEU A 172 -18.40 -31.59 17.99
CA LEU A 172 -17.71 -31.57 16.71
C LEU A 172 -17.67 -30.12 16.23
N LEU A 173 -16.47 -29.56 16.14
CA LEU A 173 -16.24 -28.21 15.63
C LEU A 173 -16.72 -28.13 14.19
N ASN A 174 -17.80 -27.37 14.00
CA ASN A 174 -18.39 -27.03 12.71
C ASN A 174 -17.28 -26.46 11.80
N PRO A 175 -17.15 -26.87 10.52
CA PRO A 175 -16.11 -26.37 9.59
C PRO A 175 -16.06 -24.83 9.46
N GLY A 176 -17.14 -24.11 9.82
CA GLY A 176 -17.12 -22.66 9.97
C GLY A 176 -16.16 -22.12 11.05
N VAL A 177 -15.82 -22.91 12.07
CA VAL A 177 -14.88 -22.54 13.15
C VAL A 177 -13.42 -22.60 12.68
N ILE A 178 -13.09 -23.48 11.74
CA ILE A 178 -11.73 -23.58 11.17
C ILE A 178 -11.42 -22.35 10.28
N LEU A 179 -12.43 -21.85 9.55
CA LEU A 179 -12.28 -20.64 8.75
C LEU A 179 -12.19 -19.37 9.62
N LEU A 180 -12.91 -19.32 10.74
CA LEU A 180 -12.77 -18.24 11.73
C LEU A 180 -11.41 -18.25 12.44
N LEU A 181 -10.84 -19.43 12.71
CA LEU A 181 -9.50 -19.57 13.29
C LEU A 181 -8.42 -19.04 12.34
N ALA A 182 -8.54 -19.25 11.01
CA ALA A 182 -7.57 -18.73 10.04
C ALA A 182 -7.53 -17.19 9.97
N ILE A 183 -8.63 -16.50 10.26
CA ILE A 183 -8.69 -15.03 10.36
C ILE A 183 -8.14 -14.55 11.71
N ALA A 184 -8.29 -15.34 12.78
CA ALA A 184 -7.77 -15.03 14.11
C ALA A 184 -6.24 -15.18 14.26
N PHE A 185 -5.58 -15.92 13.36
CA PHE A 185 -4.11 -16.05 13.31
C PHE A 185 -3.42 -15.03 12.40
N LEU A 186 -4.16 -14.16 11.71
CA LEU A 186 -3.56 -12.93 11.21
C LEU A 186 -3.21 -12.09 12.44
N PRO A 187 -1.92 -11.76 12.66
CA PRO A 187 -1.56 -10.91 13.78
C PRO A 187 -2.43 -9.66 13.68
N PRO A 188 -3.14 -9.26 14.75
CA PRO A 188 -3.85 -8.00 14.73
C PRO A 188 -2.81 -6.94 14.38
N VAL A 189 -3.00 -6.28 13.23
CA VAL A 189 -2.27 -5.05 12.93
C VAL A 189 -2.82 -4.05 13.94
N ALA A 190 -2.26 -4.07 15.14
CA ALA A 190 -2.62 -3.18 16.22
C ALA A 190 -2.11 -1.79 15.85
N ALA A 191 -2.86 -1.10 15.00
CA ALA A 191 -2.72 0.33 14.84
C ALA A 191 -3.26 0.98 16.12
N TYR A 192 -2.40 1.14 17.12
CA TYR A 192 -2.75 1.94 18.28
C TYR A 192 -3.00 3.38 17.81
N ARG A 193 -4.10 3.99 18.28
CA ARG A 193 -4.31 5.42 18.10
C ARG A 193 -3.14 6.15 18.73
N CYS A 194 -2.44 6.96 17.94
CA CYS A 194 -1.61 8.03 18.46
C CYS A 194 -2.43 8.80 19.49
N MET A 195 -2.04 8.76 20.76
CA MET A 195 -2.89 9.25 21.84
C MET A 195 -3.26 10.74 21.72
N TYR A 196 -2.58 11.50 20.86
CA TYR A 196 -2.91 12.88 20.53
C TYR A 196 -2.54 13.13 19.07
N MET A 197 -3.53 13.33 18.19
CA MET A 197 -3.33 14.04 16.94
C MET A 197 -2.96 15.48 17.35
N ASN A 198 -1.68 15.73 17.60
CA ASN A 198 -1.22 17.09 17.80
C ASN A 198 -1.68 17.90 16.59
N PRO A 199 -2.25 19.10 16.80
CA PRO A 199 -2.76 19.89 15.70
C PRO A 199 -1.63 20.17 14.71
N ALA A 200 -1.98 20.34 13.44
CA ALA A 200 -1.02 20.79 12.45
C ALA A 200 -0.40 22.12 12.92
N GLN A 201 0.91 22.24 12.75
CA GLN A 201 1.69 23.40 13.17
C GLN A 201 2.14 24.19 11.95
N ASN A 202 1.99 25.50 12.04
CA ASN A 202 2.53 26.43 11.06
C ASN A 202 3.67 27.25 11.67
N GLN A 203 4.69 27.50 10.87
CA GLN A 203 5.70 28.54 11.12
C GLN A 203 5.79 29.41 9.87
N LEU A 204 5.55 30.71 10.05
CA LEU A 204 5.65 31.68 8.97
C LEU A 204 7.07 32.21 8.87
N PHE A 205 7.48 32.60 7.67
CA PHE A 205 8.77 33.20 7.39
C PHE A 205 8.67 34.26 6.30
N ALA A 206 9.60 35.21 6.31
CA ALA A 206 9.72 36.28 5.33
C ALA A 206 11.19 36.47 4.95
N ASN A 207 11.46 37.00 3.77
CA ASN A 207 12.82 37.44 3.43
C ASN A 207 13.14 38.80 4.08
N ALA A 208 14.39 39.26 3.95
CA ALA A 208 14.86 40.51 4.55
C ALA A 208 14.07 41.75 4.07
N ASP A 209 13.65 41.76 2.80
CA ASP A 209 12.97 42.89 2.17
C ASP A 209 11.45 42.84 2.27
N ASP A 210 10.90 41.87 3.02
CA ASP A 210 9.45 41.64 3.14
C ASP A 210 8.72 41.57 1.79
N SER A 211 9.36 40.95 0.80
CA SER A 211 8.83 40.81 -0.55
C SER A 211 8.48 39.36 -0.89
N LEU A 212 8.95 38.40 -0.11
CA LEU A 212 8.69 36.97 -0.26
C LEU A 212 8.28 36.42 1.10
N TYR A 213 7.10 35.79 1.13
CA TYR A 213 6.53 35.20 2.34
C TYR A 213 6.35 33.71 2.15
N GLY A 214 6.49 32.97 3.23
CA GLY A 214 6.32 31.53 3.21
C GLY A 214 5.75 30.96 4.51
N VAL A 215 5.34 29.70 4.41
CA VAL A 215 4.83 28.90 5.52
C VAL A 215 5.46 27.53 5.48
N ILE A 216 5.91 27.08 6.65
CA ILE A 216 6.28 25.70 6.94
C ILE A 216 5.07 25.09 7.65
N HIS A 217 4.44 24.13 7.00
CA HIS A 217 3.27 23.44 7.52
C HIS A 217 3.64 21.99 7.84
N GLY A 218 3.51 21.59 9.10
CA GLY A 218 3.72 20.21 9.53
C GLY A 218 2.45 19.62 10.13
N TRP A 219 2.09 18.40 9.73
CA TRP A 219 0.88 17.70 10.18
C TRP A 219 1.13 16.26 10.64
N LEU A 220 2.33 15.72 10.39
CA LEU A 220 2.70 14.37 10.78
C LEU A 220 3.34 14.32 12.17
N SER A 221 3.16 13.19 12.84
CA SER A 221 3.81 12.85 14.11
C SER A 221 4.37 11.43 14.08
N ASP A 222 5.57 11.23 14.63
CA ASP A 222 6.23 9.92 14.83
C ASP A 222 5.59 9.13 15.99
N CYS A 223 4.31 8.78 15.88
CA CYS A 223 3.58 8.02 16.89
C CYS A 223 3.33 6.59 16.44
N TYR A 224 4.40 5.85 16.16
CA TYR A 224 4.34 4.42 15.89
C TYR A 224 5.40 3.67 16.69
N ASP A 225 5.16 2.38 16.87
CA ASP A 225 6.17 1.51 17.43
C ASP A 225 7.16 1.10 16.35
N GLY A 226 8.45 1.21 16.65
CA GLY A 226 9.49 0.61 15.85
C GLY A 226 9.59 -0.88 16.15
N THR A 227 9.73 -1.71 15.11
CA THR A 227 10.09 -3.11 15.27
C THR A 227 11.60 -3.26 15.34
N TYR A 228 12.10 -4.01 16.31
CA TYR A 228 13.52 -4.34 16.44
C TYR A 228 13.69 -5.84 16.71
N SER A 229 14.81 -6.41 16.26
CA SER A 229 15.16 -7.79 16.62
C SER A 229 15.49 -7.83 18.10
N CYS A 230 14.70 -8.54 18.88
CA CYS A 230 14.85 -8.65 20.34
C CYS A 230 15.25 -10.06 20.79
N GLY A 231 15.51 -10.95 19.84
CA GLY A 231 15.93 -12.31 20.10
C GLY A 231 15.85 -13.16 18.85
N GLU A 232 16.10 -14.45 19.01
CA GLU A 232 15.99 -15.43 17.95
C GLU A 232 15.16 -16.62 18.44
N SER A 233 14.27 -17.11 17.61
CA SER A 233 13.52 -18.33 17.84
C SER A 233 14.10 -19.41 16.94
N CYS A 234 14.64 -20.46 17.53
CA CYS A 234 15.23 -21.57 16.81
C CYS A 234 14.30 -22.78 16.82
N SER A 235 14.07 -23.35 15.64
CA SER A 235 13.42 -24.64 15.46
C SER A 235 14.41 -25.67 14.92
N THR A 236 14.50 -26.81 15.59
CA THR A 236 15.34 -27.94 15.18
C THR A 236 14.46 -29.02 14.58
N SER A 237 14.64 -29.33 13.30
CA SER A 237 14.04 -30.51 12.64
C SER A 237 15.15 -31.31 11.94
N ASP A 238 15.12 -32.63 12.08
CA ASP A 238 16.08 -33.55 11.44
C ASP A 238 17.56 -33.19 11.69
N GLY A 239 17.88 -32.79 12.92
CA GLY A 239 19.25 -32.42 13.32
C GLY A 239 19.75 -31.08 12.74
N LYS A 240 18.91 -30.35 11.99
CA LYS A 240 19.22 -29.02 11.46
C LYS A 240 18.46 -27.96 12.25
N SER A 241 19.20 -27.02 12.87
CA SER A 241 18.62 -25.87 13.55
C SER A 241 18.45 -24.71 12.57
N THR A 242 17.26 -24.11 12.56
CA THR A 242 16.95 -22.88 11.82
C THR A 242 16.47 -21.85 12.82
N CYS A 243 17.14 -20.70 12.87
CA CYS A 243 16.80 -19.61 13.77
C CYS A 243 16.22 -18.45 12.95
N GLY A 244 15.07 -17.93 13.39
CA GLY A 244 14.46 -16.71 12.86
C GLY A 244 14.50 -15.60 13.90
N ALA A 245 14.71 -14.36 13.44
CA ALA A 245 14.65 -13.21 14.33
C ALA A 245 13.24 -13.06 14.95
N ILE A 246 13.19 -12.88 16.27
CA ILE A 246 11.99 -12.47 16.99
C ILE A 246 11.95 -10.95 16.96
N TRP A 247 10.85 -10.40 16.47
CA TRP A 247 10.64 -8.96 16.38
C TRP A 247 9.80 -8.47 17.55
N CYS A 248 10.34 -7.52 18.32
CA CYS A 248 9.61 -6.82 19.37
C CYS A 248 9.22 -5.41 18.91
N SER A 249 8.17 -4.88 19.52
CA SER A 249 7.67 -3.52 19.31
C SER A 249 8.19 -2.63 20.43
N GLN A 250 8.80 -1.49 20.09
CA GLN A 250 9.12 -0.44 21.06
C GLN A 250 8.51 0.89 20.60
N PRO A 251 7.80 1.62 21.46
CA PRO A 251 7.29 2.95 21.11
C PRO A 251 8.45 3.86 20.76
N ARG A 252 8.42 4.47 19.57
CA ARG A 252 9.38 5.53 19.23
C ARG A 252 9.11 6.77 20.07
N ILE A 253 10.15 7.60 20.24
CA ILE A 253 10.01 8.91 20.86
C ILE A 253 8.99 9.70 20.05
N ASN A 254 7.84 9.97 20.66
CA ASN A 254 6.77 10.73 20.03
C ASN A 254 7.28 12.13 19.68
N ARG A 255 7.37 12.43 18.38
CA ARG A 255 7.71 13.77 17.89
C ARG A 255 6.43 14.43 17.37
N PRO A 256 6.00 15.56 17.97
CA PRO A 256 4.86 16.31 17.48
C PRO A 256 5.20 17.03 16.16
N PRO A 257 4.19 17.51 15.40
CA PRO A 257 4.40 18.30 14.19
C PRO A 257 5.35 19.50 14.39
N SER A 258 5.29 20.15 15.56
CA SER A 258 6.18 21.27 15.91
C SER A 258 7.67 20.90 15.90
N TYR A 259 8.03 19.65 16.20
CA TYR A 259 9.42 19.18 16.11
C TYR A 259 9.94 19.26 14.67
N TYR A 260 9.14 18.80 13.71
CA TYR A 260 9.50 18.82 12.29
C TYR A 260 9.51 20.23 11.73
N VAL A 261 8.51 21.03 12.08
CA VAL A 261 8.45 22.45 11.71
C VAL A 261 9.68 23.20 12.21
N ASN A 262 10.08 23.03 13.47
CA ASN A 262 11.29 23.66 14.01
C ASN A 262 12.58 23.17 13.32
N SER A 263 12.64 21.89 12.96
CA SER A 263 13.77 21.32 12.23
C SER A 263 13.89 21.92 10.82
N ALA A 264 12.77 22.07 10.11
CA ALA A 264 12.71 22.70 8.81
C ALA A 264 12.98 24.21 8.89
N ALA A 265 12.49 24.89 9.93
CA ALA A 265 12.67 26.32 10.15
C ALA A 265 14.16 26.72 10.19
N ARG A 266 15.01 25.91 10.83
CA ARG A 266 16.46 26.13 10.81
C ARG A 266 17.07 26.08 9.41
N ARG A 267 16.54 25.21 8.53
CA ARG A 267 16.99 25.12 7.14
C ARG A 267 16.50 26.29 6.30
N VAL A 268 15.28 26.74 6.55
CA VAL A 268 14.72 27.95 5.94
C VAL A 268 15.54 29.19 6.32
N GLN A 269 15.96 29.30 7.58
CA GLN A 269 16.86 30.37 8.03
C GLN A 269 18.21 30.37 7.33
N ASN A 270 18.75 29.20 6.99
CA ASN A 270 19.99 29.09 6.19
C ASN A 270 19.82 29.57 4.74
N CYS A 271 18.60 29.80 4.28
CA CYS A 271 18.28 30.41 2.99
C CYS A 271 17.97 31.92 3.10
N ASP A 272 18.50 32.58 4.14
CA ASP A 272 18.36 34.01 4.43
C ASP A 272 16.91 34.48 4.69
N PHE A 273 16.06 33.58 5.20
CA PHE A 273 14.73 33.92 5.69
C PHE A 273 14.71 34.15 7.20
N ARG A 274 13.91 35.11 7.64
CA ARG A 274 13.58 35.33 9.05
C ARG A 274 12.23 34.69 9.39
N LEU A 275 12.14 34.09 10.57
CA LEU A 275 10.86 33.60 11.09
C LEU A 275 10.04 34.80 11.56
N VAL A 276 8.74 34.80 11.26
CA VAL A 276 7.82 35.89 11.60
C VAL A 276 6.52 35.33 12.18
N ASP A 277 5.78 36.16 12.92
CA ASP A 277 4.51 35.77 13.53
C ASP A 277 3.32 35.92 12.57
N ALA A 278 3.45 36.75 11.54
CA ALA A 278 2.41 37.03 10.55
C ALA A 278 3.03 37.40 9.19
N VAL A 279 2.31 37.07 8.12
CA VAL A 279 2.65 37.47 6.74
C VAL A 279 1.39 38.02 6.05
N PRO A 280 1.53 39.02 5.17
CA PRO A 280 0.39 39.55 4.42
C PRO A 280 0.06 38.64 3.23
N GLY A 281 -1.24 38.42 3.01
CA GLY A 281 -1.75 37.71 1.85
C GLY A 281 -1.72 36.18 1.95
N MET A 282 -1.92 35.52 0.81
CA MET A 282 -2.02 34.06 0.71
C MET A 282 -0.66 33.45 0.37
N VAL A 283 -0.31 32.36 1.05
CA VAL A 283 0.90 31.57 0.82
C VAL A 283 0.49 30.16 0.40
N ASP A 284 0.25 29.97 -0.90
CA ASP A 284 -0.34 28.76 -1.45
C ASP A 284 0.60 27.97 -2.38
N LYS A 285 1.73 28.55 -2.79
CA LYS A 285 2.60 27.93 -3.79
C LYS A 285 3.63 27.02 -3.14
N ARG A 286 3.36 25.72 -3.16
CA ARG A 286 4.28 24.69 -2.64
C ARG A 286 5.61 24.69 -3.38
N ILE A 287 6.71 24.55 -2.64
CA ILE A 287 8.02 24.19 -3.19
C ILE A 287 8.00 22.69 -3.52
N ALA A 288 7.89 22.35 -4.80
CA ALA A 288 7.62 20.98 -5.26
C ALA A 288 8.85 20.06 -5.23
N ASN A 289 9.50 19.93 -4.07
CA ASN A 289 10.54 18.94 -3.82
C ASN A 289 10.00 17.85 -2.89
N PRO A 290 9.69 16.63 -3.40
CA PRO A 290 9.12 15.55 -2.60
C PRO A 290 10.01 15.08 -1.44
N ARG A 291 11.31 15.44 -1.44
CA ARG A 291 12.21 15.12 -0.34
C ARG A 291 11.94 15.99 0.89
N ILE A 292 11.33 17.16 0.73
CA ILE A 292 10.92 18.01 1.85
C ILE A 292 9.85 17.25 2.65
N GLU A 293 8.77 16.81 2.00
CA GLU A 293 7.72 16.03 2.68
C GLU A 293 8.25 14.67 3.13
N GLY A 294 9.04 13.98 2.31
CA GLY A 294 9.52 12.63 2.63
C GLY A 294 10.55 12.56 3.77
N ARG A 295 11.38 13.60 3.97
CA ARG A 295 12.45 13.60 4.99
C ARG A 295 12.24 14.57 6.13
N LEU A 296 11.60 15.71 5.87
CA LEU A 296 11.30 16.69 6.92
C LEU A 296 9.87 16.58 7.43
N TRP A 297 8.98 15.90 6.72
CA TRP A 297 7.57 15.72 7.12
C TRP A 297 6.82 17.04 7.29
N VAL A 298 7.20 18.00 6.45
CA VAL A 298 6.55 19.31 6.33
C VAL A 298 6.31 19.62 4.86
N LYS A 299 5.39 20.54 4.62
CA LYS A 299 5.17 21.20 3.34
C LYS A 299 5.68 22.63 3.48
N VAL A 300 6.55 23.05 2.56
CA VAL A 300 7.01 24.43 2.48
C VAL A 300 6.32 25.10 1.31
N SER A 301 5.67 26.24 1.56
CA SER A 301 5.00 27.02 0.53
C SER A 301 5.45 28.48 0.60
N VAL A 302 5.38 29.17 -0.54
CA VAL A 302 5.68 30.58 -0.71
C VAL A 302 4.53 31.29 -1.43
N ASN A 303 4.43 32.61 -1.30
CA ASN A 303 3.41 33.39 -2.03
C ASN A 303 3.73 33.55 -3.52
N ARG A 304 5.01 33.47 -3.92
CA ARG A 304 5.46 33.57 -5.32
C ARG A 304 6.79 32.85 -5.55
N PHE A 305 7.01 32.38 -6.77
CA PHE A 305 8.28 31.75 -7.17
C PHE A 305 9.26 32.73 -7.84
N ASN A 306 8.74 33.71 -8.58
CA ASN A 306 9.53 34.55 -9.48
C ASN A 306 9.60 36.01 -9.03
N GLY A 307 10.74 36.65 -9.33
CA GLY A 307 10.96 38.09 -9.33
C GLY A 307 11.09 38.65 -10.75
N SER A 308 11.72 39.81 -10.90
CA SER A 308 11.99 40.42 -12.22
C SER A 308 12.92 39.60 -13.12
N GLU A 309 13.75 38.74 -12.54
CA GLU A 309 14.83 38.02 -13.24
C GLU A 309 14.61 36.48 -13.31
N GLY A 310 13.41 35.99 -13.03
CA GLY A 310 13.10 34.56 -12.98
C GLY A 310 12.92 34.03 -11.55
N VAL A 311 13.21 32.74 -11.32
CA VAL A 311 13.04 32.12 -9.99
C VAL A 311 13.96 32.80 -8.99
N LEU A 312 13.42 33.28 -7.87
CA LEU A 312 14.20 33.94 -6.84
C LEU A 312 15.25 32.96 -6.27
N GLN A 313 16.50 33.40 -6.14
CA GLN A 313 17.60 32.55 -5.62
C GLN A 313 17.26 31.95 -4.24
N GLN A 314 16.55 32.71 -3.41
CA GLN A 314 16.05 32.26 -2.11
C GLN A 314 15.04 31.10 -2.25
N VAL A 315 14.15 31.15 -3.24
CA VAL A 315 13.20 30.06 -3.55
C VAL A 315 13.94 28.81 -4.03
N GLN A 316 14.99 28.98 -4.84
CA GLN A 316 15.84 27.87 -5.25
C GLN A 316 16.58 27.24 -4.06
N CYS A 317 17.07 28.05 -3.12
CA CYS A 317 17.67 27.54 -1.88
C CYS A 317 16.67 26.69 -1.07
N LEU A 318 15.41 27.12 -0.95
CA LEU A 318 14.36 26.33 -0.29
C LEU A 318 14.13 24.99 -1.01
N TYR A 319 14.16 24.98 -2.34
CA TYR A 319 14.08 23.74 -3.11
C TYR A 319 15.26 22.80 -2.80
N ASP A 320 16.47 23.35 -2.66
CA ASP A 320 17.69 22.57 -2.43
C ASP A 320 18.03 22.30 -0.96
N MET A 321 17.23 22.75 0.00
CA MET A 321 17.53 22.64 1.45
C MET A 321 17.65 21.20 1.99
N ILE A 322 17.27 20.19 1.19
CA ILE A 322 17.42 18.76 1.47
C ILE A 322 18.48 18.07 0.59
N ASN A 323 18.98 18.75 -0.43
CA ASN A 323 20.10 18.30 -1.25
C ASN A 323 21.40 18.71 -0.55
N ILE A 324 21.92 17.83 0.32
CA ILE A 324 23.28 17.96 0.82
C ILE A 324 24.21 17.70 -0.38
N PRO A 325 25.08 18.65 -0.78
CA PRO A 325 26.13 18.39 -1.75
C PRO A 325 27.01 17.26 -1.20
N GLY A 326 27.08 16.12 -1.91
CA GLY A 326 27.93 14.98 -1.53
C GLY A 326 27.22 13.67 -1.18
N LEU A 327 25.89 13.58 -1.34
CA LEU A 327 25.13 12.34 -1.10
C LEU A 327 24.24 11.96 -2.31
N MET A 328 24.85 11.97 -3.50
CA MET A 328 24.35 11.18 -4.63
C MET A 328 25.14 9.87 -4.67
N GLU A 329 24.43 8.77 -4.92
CA GLU A 329 24.91 7.39 -5.13
C GLU A 329 25.19 6.57 -3.86
N LEU A 330 24.11 5.98 -3.34
CA LEU A 330 24.05 4.59 -2.86
C LEU A 330 22.73 3.99 -3.35
#